data_AF-A0A211YMN6-F1
#
_entry.id   AF-A0A211YMN6-F1
#
_cell.length_a   1.000
_cell.length_b   1.000
_cell.length_c   1.000
_cell.angle_alpha   90.00
_cell.angle_beta   90.00
_cell.angle_gamma   90.00
#
_symmetry.space_group_name_H-M   'P 1'
#
loop_
_entity.id
_entity.type
_entity.pdbx_description
1 polymer ?
#
loop_
_entity_poly.entity_id
_entity_poly.type
_entity_poly.pdbx_seq_one_letter_code
_entity_poly.pdbx_strand_id
1 'polypeptide(L)'
;MHSNKVTAESNIHELAERIQREIFRHAPGLATILNVHSWKRYGVDFARLSLASPSKAYKLLIDVYGNDRGHLLAESVIAKPLATVAKPKQSYRVILRLVEEGKDEEIHMMLGIRTQAPNSRRGRKVAGTLAQEGITLGEALSCAVLIEKLFASIYRKFAACVTGMAGMVFAYIADESVVHSRILASIAASLGIIVDENICPIEPGGFVDRLQEIDRQLARGCLKKDEFSKVLCFLASKEEIVGEEDYMRVLVRELRKVVGDKTFDMLEAVLASIVRDEKNHAVMVRRVYERLYSGKSVGLYGT
;
A
#
# COMPACT_ATOMS: atom_id res chain seq x y z
N MET A 1 -33.70 12.24 1.36
CA MET A 1 -32.64 12.66 2.31
C MET A 1 -31.41 11.72 2.23
N HIS A 2 -30.69 11.67 1.10
CA HIS A 2 -29.56 10.73 0.89
C HIS A 2 -28.25 11.40 0.45
N SER A 3 -28.13 12.74 0.51
CA SER A 3 -27.01 13.46 -0.13
C SER A 3 -25.83 13.84 0.78
N ASN A 4 -25.94 13.73 2.11
CA ASN A 4 -24.92 14.30 3.03
C ASN A 4 -23.86 13.31 3.53
N LYS A 5 -24.01 12.01 3.25
CA LYS A 5 -23.10 10.97 3.76
C LYS A 5 -21.96 10.66 2.79
N VAL A 6 -22.26 10.67 1.49
CA VAL A 6 -21.31 10.44 0.40
C VAL A 6 -20.23 11.52 0.36
N THR A 7 -20.58 12.77 0.68
CA THR A 7 -19.64 13.91 0.69
C THR A 7 -18.67 13.90 1.87
N ALA A 8 -19.07 13.35 3.03
CA ALA A 8 -18.21 13.28 4.22
C ALA A 8 -17.18 12.13 4.12
N GLU A 9 -17.60 10.96 3.61
CA GLU A 9 -16.69 9.81 3.40
C GLU A 9 -15.68 10.08 2.27
N SER A 10 -16.12 10.75 1.19
CA SER A 10 -15.24 11.20 0.10
C SER A 10 -14.14 12.16 0.60
N ASN A 11 -14.48 13.06 1.53
CA ASN A 11 -13.55 14.04 2.07
C ASN A 11 -12.49 13.40 3.00
N ILE A 12 -12.90 12.41 3.83
CA ILE A 12 -11.96 11.68 4.70
C ILE A 12 -10.99 10.84 3.87
N HIS A 13 -11.46 10.19 2.80
CA HIS A 13 -10.58 9.41 1.93
C HIS A 13 -9.55 10.29 1.22
N GLU A 14 -9.97 11.44 0.68
CA GLU A 14 -9.08 12.39 0.02
C GLU A 14 -8.04 12.96 1.01
N LEU A 15 -8.47 13.29 2.24
CA LEU A 15 -7.57 13.74 3.30
C LEU A 15 -6.56 12.66 3.69
N ALA A 16 -7.00 11.40 3.77
CA ALA A 16 -6.12 10.27 4.10
C ALA A 16 -5.04 10.08 3.04
N GLU A 17 -5.40 10.15 1.75
CA GLU A 17 -4.43 10.07 0.65
C GLU A 17 -3.45 11.24 0.65
N ARG A 18 -3.90 12.45 0.98
CA ARG A 18 -3.01 13.62 1.10
C ARG A 18 -2.02 13.47 2.24
N ILE A 19 -2.47 12.99 3.39
CA ILE A 19 -1.59 12.71 4.54
C ILE A 19 -0.62 11.58 4.21
N GLN A 20 -1.11 10.49 3.61
CA GLN A 20 -0.28 9.36 3.21
C GLN A 20 0.84 9.83 2.26
N ARG A 21 0.52 10.67 1.27
CA ARG A 21 1.51 11.27 0.37
C ARG A 21 2.54 12.13 1.08
N GLU A 22 2.13 12.96 2.04
CA GLU A 22 3.09 13.77 2.80
C GLU A 22 3.98 12.92 3.72
N ILE A 23 3.45 11.85 4.33
CA ILE A 23 4.26 10.91 5.09
C ILE A 23 5.28 10.22 4.17
N PHE A 24 4.86 9.72 3.01
CA PHE A 24 5.74 9.07 2.05
C PHE A 24 6.82 10.00 1.49
N ARG A 25 6.50 11.29 1.31
CA ARG A 25 7.46 12.30 0.84
C ARG A 25 8.63 12.48 1.81
N HIS A 26 8.36 12.39 3.11
CA HIS A 26 9.33 12.69 4.16
C HIS A 26 9.96 11.46 4.80
N ALA A 27 9.24 10.34 4.84
CA ALA A 27 9.67 9.14 5.53
C ALA A 27 9.04 7.86 4.94
N PRO A 28 9.38 7.48 3.69
CA PRO A 28 8.72 6.36 2.99
C PRO A 28 8.92 5.01 3.69
N GLY A 29 10.12 4.73 4.20
CA GLY A 29 10.38 3.49 4.97
C GLY A 29 9.62 3.44 6.30
N LEU A 30 9.38 4.60 6.92
CA LEU A 30 8.65 4.71 8.18
C LEU A 30 7.14 4.54 7.97
N ALA A 31 6.58 5.10 6.90
CA ALA A 31 5.17 4.95 6.54
C ALA A 31 4.72 3.49 6.51
N THR A 32 5.57 2.61 5.98
CA THR A 32 5.28 1.18 5.84
C THR A 32 5.24 0.46 7.19
N ILE A 33 6.23 0.69 8.06
CA ILE A 33 6.25 0.10 9.41
C ILE A 33 5.05 0.58 10.22
N LEU A 34 4.73 1.87 10.13
CA LEU A 34 3.60 2.46 10.83
C LEU A 34 2.26 1.91 10.35
N ASN A 35 2.10 1.66 9.05
CA ASN A 35 0.91 1.01 8.52
C ASN A 35 0.73 -0.40 9.11
N VAL A 36 1.80 -1.20 9.19
CA VAL A 36 1.74 -2.55 9.79
C VAL A 36 1.29 -2.48 11.26
N HIS A 37 1.93 -1.65 12.08
CA HIS A 37 1.58 -1.53 13.50
C HIS A 37 0.19 -0.92 13.72
N SER A 38 -0.21 0.04 12.88
CA SER A 38 -1.53 0.66 12.94
C SER A 38 -2.63 -0.35 12.61
N TRP A 39 -2.42 -1.16 11.57
CA TRP A 39 -3.33 -2.25 11.22
C TRP A 39 -3.43 -3.30 12.32
N LYS A 40 -2.28 -3.76 12.85
CA LYS A 40 -2.22 -4.79 13.90
C LYS A 40 -3.03 -4.40 15.15
N ARG A 41 -3.03 -3.12 15.51
CA ARG A 41 -3.65 -2.63 16.75
C ARG A 41 -5.02 -2.00 16.58
N TYR A 42 -5.28 -1.35 15.44
CA TYR A 42 -6.47 -0.53 15.22
C TYR A 42 -7.27 -0.90 13.97
N GLY A 43 -6.79 -1.84 13.14
CA GLY A 43 -7.52 -2.30 11.96
C GLY A 43 -7.67 -1.24 10.86
N VAL A 44 -6.77 -0.26 10.82
CA VAL A 44 -6.73 0.82 9.80
C VAL A 44 -5.27 1.19 9.51
N ASP A 45 -4.99 1.72 8.31
CA ASP A 45 -3.67 2.27 7.99
C ASP A 45 -3.33 3.50 8.84
N PHE A 46 -2.04 3.87 8.88
CA PHE A 46 -1.55 4.91 9.77
C PHE A 46 -2.04 6.30 9.41
N ALA A 47 -2.24 6.61 8.12
CA ALA A 47 -2.81 7.90 7.71
C ALA A 47 -4.27 8.04 8.17
N ARG A 48 -5.08 6.98 8.01
CA ARG A 48 -6.45 6.94 8.53
C ARG A 48 -6.50 6.95 10.05
N LEU A 49 -5.58 6.27 10.74
CA LEU A 49 -5.45 6.38 12.19
C LEU A 49 -5.10 7.80 12.62
N SER A 50 -4.15 8.43 11.93
CA SER A 50 -3.71 9.80 12.21
C SER A 50 -4.81 10.83 12.00
N LEU A 51 -5.77 10.56 11.10
CA LEU A 51 -6.97 11.37 10.94
C LEU A 51 -8.04 11.07 11.99
N ALA A 52 -8.33 9.79 12.23
CA ALA A 52 -9.44 9.39 13.10
C ALA A 52 -9.12 9.62 14.58
N SER A 53 -7.87 9.43 14.98
CA SER A 53 -7.40 9.64 16.35
C SER A 53 -5.88 9.90 16.35
N PRO A 54 -5.47 11.16 16.07
CA PRO A 54 -4.07 11.57 16.07
C PRO A 54 -3.31 11.14 17.33
N SER A 55 -3.92 11.24 18.51
CA SER A 55 -3.34 10.83 19.79
C SER A 55 -3.05 9.33 19.87
N LYS A 56 -3.87 8.47 19.25
CA LYS A 56 -3.59 7.03 19.15
C LYS A 56 -2.46 6.74 18.17
N ALA A 57 -2.40 7.43 17.04
CA ALA A 57 -1.25 7.35 16.13
C ALA A 57 0.05 7.75 16.83
N TYR A 58 0.00 8.77 17.67
CA TYR A 58 1.13 9.20 18.49
C TYR A 58 1.53 8.16 19.55
N LYS A 59 0.58 7.61 20.30
CA LYS A 59 0.87 6.51 21.24
C LYS A 59 1.48 5.30 20.55
N LEU A 60 1.01 4.99 19.33
CA LEU A 60 1.61 3.93 18.51
C LEU A 60 3.10 4.20 18.21
N LEU A 61 3.47 5.44 17.91
CA LEU A 61 4.87 5.81 17.69
C LEU A 61 5.73 5.60 18.94
N ILE A 62 5.21 6.02 20.10
CA ILE A 62 5.89 5.85 21.39
C ILE A 62 6.07 4.36 21.70
N ASP A 63 5.03 3.56 21.46
CA ASP A 63 5.06 2.12 21.75
C ASP A 63 6.00 1.34 20.81
N VAL A 64 6.15 1.78 19.56
CA VAL A 64 7.03 1.12 18.57
C VAL A 64 8.48 1.58 18.67
N TYR A 65 8.72 2.88 18.92
CA TYR A 65 10.06 3.48 18.81
C TYR A 65 10.63 3.97 20.15
N GLY A 66 9.88 3.88 21.24
CA GLY A 66 10.25 4.45 22.54
C GLY A 66 9.94 5.95 22.62
N ASN A 67 9.96 6.50 23.83
CA ASN A 67 9.49 7.85 24.13
C ASN A 67 10.19 8.95 23.30
N ASP A 68 11.52 9.06 23.42
CA ASP A 68 12.28 10.15 22.80
C ASP A 68 12.20 10.10 21.26
N ARG A 69 12.35 8.90 20.68
CA ARG A 69 12.32 8.72 19.23
C ARG A 69 10.91 8.82 18.66
N GLY A 70 9.91 8.30 19.36
CA GLY A 70 8.50 8.43 18.96
C GLY A 70 8.05 9.88 18.92
N HIS A 71 8.51 10.71 19.86
CA HIS A 71 8.28 12.16 19.87
C HIS A 71 8.83 12.86 18.62
N LEU A 72 10.09 12.58 18.28
CA LEU A 72 10.74 13.15 17.09
C LEU A 72 10.05 12.70 15.80
N LEU A 73 9.62 11.44 15.73
CA LEU A 73 8.92 10.91 14.56
C LEU A 73 7.52 11.51 14.40
N ALA A 74 6.82 11.80 15.49
CA ALA A 74 5.49 12.40 15.47
C ALA A 74 5.44 13.75 14.75
N GLU A 75 6.51 14.55 14.85
CA GLU A 75 6.64 15.79 14.09
C GLU A 75 6.51 15.52 12.57
N SER A 76 7.21 14.51 12.08
CA SER A 76 7.38 14.25 10.65
C SER A 76 6.22 13.46 10.05
N VAL A 77 5.65 12.52 10.79
CA VAL A 77 4.63 11.59 10.26
C VAL A 77 3.21 11.87 10.74
N ILE A 78 3.01 12.78 11.71
CA ILE A 78 1.68 13.19 12.19
C ILE A 78 1.53 14.71 12.05
N ALA A 79 2.33 15.49 12.77
CA ALA A 79 2.07 16.92 12.93
C ALA A 79 2.24 17.74 11.63
N LYS A 80 3.33 17.52 10.88
CA LYS A 80 3.54 18.17 9.58
C LYS A 80 2.47 17.77 8.55
N PRO A 81 2.18 16.47 8.33
CA PRO A 81 1.09 16.06 7.43
C PRO A 81 -0.28 16.62 7.81
N LEU A 82 -0.63 16.68 9.09
CA LEU A 82 -1.90 17.27 9.53
C LEU A 82 -1.92 18.80 9.34
N ALA A 83 -0.79 19.47 9.54
CA ALA A 83 -0.69 20.93 9.35
C ALA A 83 -0.87 21.35 7.89
N THR A 84 -0.48 20.52 6.92
CA THR A 84 -0.64 20.83 5.49
C THR A 84 -2.09 20.74 5.03
N VAL A 85 -2.93 19.97 5.73
CA VAL A 85 -4.35 19.78 5.38
C VAL A 85 -5.32 20.58 6.27
N ALA A 86 -4.85 21.13 7.40
CA ALA A 86 -5.65 21.94 8.32
C ALA A 86 -6.17 23.26 7.71
N LYS A 87 -7.40 23.64 8.10
CA LYS A 87 -8.12 24.86 7.73
C LYS A 87 -8.77 25.49 8.98
N PRO A 88 -8.32 26.68 9.45
CA PRO A 88 -7.22 27.48 8.90
C PRO A 88 -5.86 26.80 9.04
N LYS A 89 -4.87 27.25 8.26
CA LYS A 89 -3.52 26.70 8.30
C LYS A 89 -2.93 26.85 9.70
N GLN A 90 -2.44 25.74 10.26
CA GLN A 90 -1.87 25.70 11.61
C GLN A 90 -0.36 25.46 11.56
N SER A 91 0.33 25.89 12.61
CA SER A 91 1.72 25.49 12.83
C SER A 91 1.77 24.01 13.26
N TYR A 92 2.72 23.24 12.70
CA TYR A 92 2.91 21.84 13.10
C TYR A 92 3.20 21.72 14.61
N ARG A 93 3.80 22.74 15.25
CA ARG A 93 4.06 22.75 16.70
C ARG A 93 2.79 22.81 17.53
N VAL A 94 1.74 23.48 17.02
CA VAL A 94 0.43 23.54 17.68
C VAL A 94 -0.24 22.17 17.58
N ILE A 95 -0.23 21.56 16.39
CA ILE A 95 -0.80 20.22 16.19
C ILE A 95 -0.06 19.19 17.04
N LEU A 96 1.28 19.21 17.05
CA LEU A 96 2.09 18.26 17.82
C LEU A 96 1.71 18.31 19.31
N ARG A 97 1.60 19.51 19.89
CA ARG A 97 1.17 19.68 21.29
C ARG A 97 -0.24 19.11 21.53
N LEU A 98 -1.19 19.39 20.64
CA LEU A 98 -2.56 18.87 20.78
C LEU A 98 -2.61 17.34 20.68
N VAL A 99 -1.79 16.76 19.82
CA VAL A 99 -1.65 15.30 19.68
C VAL A 99 -1.14 14.67 20.98
N GLU A 100 -0.11 15.28 21.59
CA GLU A 100 0.50 14.85 22.85
C GLU A 100 -0.48 14.96 24.03
N GLU A 101 -1.24 16.06 24.07
CA GLU A 101 -2.28 16.32 25.08
C GLU A 101 -3.56 15.48 24.88
N GLY A 102 -3.66 14.72 23.79
CA GLY A 102 -4.82 13.88 23.50
C GLY A 102 -6.05 14.65 23.00
N LYS A 103 -5.86 15.85 22.45
CA LYS A 103 -6.92 16.77 22.04
C LYS A 103 -7.39 16.54 20.59
N ASP A 104 -7.80 15.30 20.30
CA ASP A 104 -8.21 14.87 18.96
C ASP A 104 -9.36 15.70 18.40
N GLU A 105 -10.32 16.13 19.23
CA GLU A 105 -11.47 16.94 18.81
C GLU A 105 -11.06 18.33 18.29
N GLU A 106 -10.07 18.97 18.93
CA GLU A 106 -9.54 20.27 18.48
C GLU A 106 -8.86 20.13 17.12
N ILE A 107 -8.14 19.03 16.90
CA ILE A 107 -7.52 18.70 15.62
C ILE A 107 -8.58 18.42 14.56
N HIS A 108 -9.64 17.67 14.87
CA HIS A 108 -10.74 17.41 13.93
C HIS A 108 -11.45 18.68 13.47
N MET A 109 -11.66 19.64 14.39
CA MET A 109 -12.19 20.96 14.03
C MET A 109 -11.28 21.68 13.04
N MET A 110 -9.96 21.65 13.26
CA MET A 110 -8.98 22.22 12.33
C MET A 110 -8.96 21.49 10.98
N LEU A 111 -9.32 20.21 10.92
CA LEU A 111 -9.39 19.44 9.67
C LEU A 111 -10.75 19.55 8.97
N GLY A 112 -11.73 20.23 9.57
CA GLY A 112 -13.09 20.28 9.06
C GLY A 112 -13.84 18.93 9.12
N ILE A 113 -13.38 18.01 9.98
CA ILE A 113 -14.01 16.71 10.22
C ILE A 113 -15.08 16.92 11.30
N ARG A 114 -16.37 16.81 10.93
CA ARG A 114 -17.46 16.90 11.92
C ARG A 114 -17.47 15.63 12.78
N THR A 115 -17.13 15.76 14.05
CA THR A 115 -17.29 14.72 15.07
C THR A 115 -18.78 14.46 15.29
N GLN A 116 -19.28 13.29 14.86
CA GLN A 116 -20.53 12.79 15.44
C GLN A 116 -20.17 12.19 16.80
N ALA A 117 -20.80 12.71 17.85
CA ALA A 117 -20.65 12.22 19.23
C ALA A 117 -20.78 10.68 19.29
N PRO A 118 -20.07 10.01 20.21
CA PRO A 118 -20.00 8.55 20.27
C PRO A 118 -21.31 7.94 20.81
N ASN A 119 -22.37 7.95 20.01
CA ASN A 119 -23.53 7.11 20.25
C ASN A 119 -23.24 5.72 19.68
N SER A 120 -22.77 4.84 20.57
CA SER A 120 -23.20 3.44 20.69
C SER A 120 -24.00 2.89 19.50
N ARG A 121 -23.32 2.65 18.38
CA ARG A 121 -23.85 1.85 17.27
C ARG A 121 -22.80 0.86 16.84
N ARG A 122 -23.09 -0.39 17.23
CA ARG A 122 -22.68 -1.65 16.60
C ARG A 122 -22.04 -1.45 15.23
N GLY A 123 -20.87 -2.05 15.07
CA GLY A 123 -20.08 -2.10 13.85
C GLY A 123 -20.95 -2.13 12.61
N ARG A 124 -21.02 -0.99 11.93
CA ARG A 124 -21.56 -0.91 10.59
C ARG A 124 -20.36 -1.09 9.67
N LYS A 125 -20.28 -2.29 9.10
CA LYS A 125 -19.36 -2.65 8.00
C LYS A 125 -19.30 -1.48 7.03
N VAL A 126 -18.19 -0.75 7.06
CA VAL A 126 -17.75 0.04 5.92
C VAL A 126 -17.60 -0.99 4.80
N ALA A 127 -18.29 -0.76 3.68
CA ALA A 127 -18.25 -1.63 2.52
C ALA A 127 -16.81 -1.71 2.03
N GLY A 128 -16.10 -2.73 2.54
CA GLY A 128 -14.72 -3.01 2.23
C GLY A 128 -14.65 -3.75 0.91
N THR A 129 -14.00 -3.11 -0.04
CA THR A 129 -13.30 -3.75 -1.16
C THR A 129 -12.57 -5.02 -0.68
N LEU A 130 -12.73 -6.12 -1.43
CA LEU A 130 -12.13 -7.46 -1.30
C LEU A 130 -12.39 -8.26 0.00
N ALA A 131 -12.87 -7.66 1.07
CA ALA A 131 -13.10 -8.37 2.35
C ALA A 131 -14.46 -9.06 2.50
N GLN A 132 -15.30 -9.11 1.45
CA GLN A 132 -16.64 -9.72 1.52
C GLN A 132 -16.86 -11.00 0.72
N GLU A 133 -15.89 -11.50 -0.05
CA GLU A 133 -16.01 -12.80 -0.72
C GLU A 133 -14.78 -13.67 -0.46
N GLY A 134 -14.96 -14.70 0.38
CA GLY A 134 -14.54 -16.09 0.13
C GLY A 134 -13.08 -16.48 -0.16
N ILE A 135 -12.11 -15.58 -0.38
CA ILE A 135 -10.76 -16.00 -0.79
C ILE A 135 -10.07 -16.74 0.36
N THR A 136 -9.74 -18.01 0.11
CA THR A 136 -8.99 -18.89 1.01
C THR A 136 -7.52 -18.50 1.07
N LEU A 137 -6.83 -18.92 2.14
CA LEU A 137 -5.37 -18.74 2.23
C LEU A 137 -4.62 -19.37 1.05
N GLY A 138 -5.11 -20.50 0.54
CA GLY A 138 -4.51 -21.18 -0.62
C GLY A 138 -4.65 -20.37 -1.91
N GLU A 139 -5.82 -19.79 -2.16
CA GLU A 139 -6.04 -18.89 -3.30
C GLU A 139 -5.19 -17.62 -3.18
N ALA A 140 -5.12 -17.02 -1.98
CA ALA A 140 -4.30 -15.82 -1.77
C ALA A 140 -2.80 -16.09 -1.99
N LEU A 141 -2.28 -17.22 -1.51
CA LEU A 141 -0.89 -17.63 -1.75
C LEU A 141 -0.65 -17.93 -3.23
N SER A 142 -1.61 -18.57 -3.90
CA SER A 142 -1.49 -18.90 -5.31
C SER A 142 -1.49 -17.64 -6.19
N CYS A 143 -2.34 -16.67 -5.90
CA CYS A 143 -2.32 -15.36 -6.56
C CYS A 143 -0.99 -14.64 -6.37
N ALA A 144 -0.50 -14.53 -5.12
CA ALA A 144 0.73 -13.80 -4.85
C ALA A 144 1.94 -14.44 -5.54
N VAL A 145 2.03 -15.78 -5.54
CA VAL A 145 3.08 -16.49 -6.29
C VAL A 145 2.97 -16.24 -7.80
N LEU A 146 1.77 -16.27 -8.36
CA LEU A 146 1.54 -16.03 -9.78
C LEU A 146 1.92 -14.60 -10.19
N ILE A 147 1.49 -13.60 -9.42
CA ILE A 147 1.75 -12.19 -9.68
C ILE A 147 3.26 -11.93 -9.72
N GLU A 148 3.99 -12.41 -8.71
CA GLU A 148 5.45 -12.28 -8.62
C GLU A 148 6.18 -12.97 -9.80
N LYS A 149 5.68 -14.13 -10.23
CA LYS A 149 6.20 -14.80 -11.44
C LYS A 149 5.94 -14.00 -12.71
N LEU A 150 4.75 -13.39 -12.83
CA LEU A 150 4.41 -12.55 -13.97
C LEU A 150 5.28 -11.29 -14.00
N PHE A 151 5.48 -10.62 -12.86
CA PHE A 151 6.38 -9.46 -12.77
C PHE A 151 7.81 -9.83 -13.12
N ALA A 152 8.34 -10.92 -12.54
CA ALA A 152 9.65 -11.43 -12.89
C ALA A 152 9.81 -11.62 -14.41
N SER A 153 8.83 -12.27 -15.04
CA SER A 153 8.84 -12.53 -16.47
C SER A 153 8.76 -11.25 -17.31
N ILE A 154 7.80 -10.36 -17.00
CA ILE A 154 7.55 -9.10 -17.72
C ILE A 154 8.77 -8.20 -17.62
N TYR A 155 9.30 -7.97 -16.42
CA TYR A 155 10.44 -7.08 -16.23
C TYR A 155 11.73 -7.66 -16.83
N ARG A 156 11.91 -8.99 -16.85
CA ARG A 156 13.02 -9.60 -17.60
C ARG A 156 12.95 -9.30 -19.09
N LYS A 157 11.75 -9.41 -19.68
CA LYS A 157 11.52 -9.11 -21.09
C LYS A 157 11.71 -7.62 -21.37
N PHE A 158 11.30 -6.74 -20.46
CA PHE A 158 11.60 -5.31 -20.54
C PHE A 158 13.10 -5.02 -20.51
N ALA A 159 13.86 -5.67 -19.62
CA ALA A 159 15.30 -5.53 -19.54
C ALA A 159 16.01 -5.96 -20.83
N ALA A 160 15.48 -6.96 -21.54
CA ALA A 160 15.98 -7.37 -22.85
C ALA A 160 15.68 -6.36 -23.97
N CYS A 161 14.59 -5.58 -23.83
CA CYS A 161 14.13 -4.63 -24.84
C CYS A 161 14.62 -3.19 -24.62
N VAL A 162 15.06 -2.86 -23.40
CA VAL A 162 15.47 -1.51 -23.01
C VAL A 162 16.91 -1.52 -22.53
N THR A 163 17.76 -0.69 -23.11
CA THR A 163 19.19 -0.62 -22.77
C THR A 163 19.49 0.43 -21.68
N GLY A 164 20.71 0.37 -21.14
CA GLY A 164 21.20 1.33 -20.14
C GLY A 164 20.57 1.17 -18.76
N MET A 165 20.52 2.27 -18.00
CA MET A 165 20.05 2.26 -16.60
C MET A 165 18.61 1.75 -16.45
N ALA A 166 17.73 2.04 -17.40
CA ALA A 166 16.34 1.57 -17.35
C ALA A 166 16.27 0.04 -17.48
N GLY A 167 17.05 -0.55 -18.40
CA GLY A 167 17.16 -2.00 -18.51
C GLY A 167 17.71 -2.66 -17.25
N MET A 168 18.71 -2.05 -16.62
CA MET A 168 19.27 -2.52 -15.35
C MET A 168 18.23 -2.52 -14.22
N VAL A 169 17.42 -1.46 -14.11
CA VAL A 169 16.34 -1.39 -13.12
C VAL A 169 15.31 -2.50 -13.33
N PHE A 170 14.89 -2.73 -14.58
CA PHE A 170 13.97 -3.84 -14.87
C PHE A 170 14.58 -5.21 -14.54
N ALA A 171 15.87 -5.42 -14.83
CA ALA A 171 16.54 -6.67 -14.48
C ALA A 171 16.59 -6.88 -12.96
N TYR A 172 16.90 -5.83 -12.20
CA TYR A 172 16.92 -5.84 -10.74
C TYR A 172 15.56 -6.25 -10.15
N ILE A 173 14.48 -5.57 -10.56
CA ILE A 173 13.11 -5.89 -10.11
C ILE A 173 12.76 -7.33 -10.50
N ALA A 174 13.11 -7.75 -11.72
CA ALA A 174 12.87 -9.11 -12.16
C ALA A 174 13.60 -10.18 -11.34
N ASP A 175 14.77 -9.87 -10.78
CA ASP A 175 15.51 -10.77 -9.89
C ASP A 175 14.84 -10.83 -8.50
N GLU A 176 14.40 -9.69 -7.96
CA GLU A 176 13.70 -9.65 -6.66
C GLU A 176 12.35 -10.37 -6.70
N SER A 177 11.53 -10.19 -7.74
CA SER A 177 10.25 -10.92 -7.87
C SER A 177 10.42 -12.44 -8.01
N VAL A 178 11.55 -12.92 -8.57
CA VAL A 178 11.89 -14.36 -8.54
C VAL A 178 12.13 -14.84 -7.11
N VAL A 179 12.80 -14.03 -6.28
CA VAL A 179 13.03 -14.36 -4.88
C VAL A 179 11.72 -14.35 -4.10
N HIS A 180 10.86 -13.34 -4.30
CA HIS A 180 9.56 -13.24 -3.63
C HIS A 180 8.65 -14.42 -3.95
N SER A 181 8.47 -14.77 -5.24
CA SER A 181 7.67 -15.94 -5.63
C SER A 181 8.17 -17.24 -4.99
N ARG A 182 9.50 -17.43 -4.87
CA ARG A 182 10.08 -18.60 -4.19
C ARG A 182 9.81 -18.61 -2.69
N ILE A 183 9.92 -17.46 -2.03
CA ILE A 183 9.61 -17.33 -0.61
C ILE A 183 8.13 -17.66 -0.36
N LEU A 184 7.22 -17.06 -1.13
CA LEU A 184 5.78 -17.29 -1.00
C LEU A 184 5.40 -18.76 -1.27
N ALA A 185 6.00 -19.39 -2.29
CA ALA A 185 5.82 -20.82 -2.55
C ALA A 185 6.36 -21.70 -1.41
N SER A 186 7.47 -21.31 -0.79
CA SER A 186 8.05 -22.02 0.36
C SER A 186 7.16 -21.91 1.60
N ILE A 187 6.54 -20.75 1.81
CA ILE A 187 5.53 -20.55 2.86
C ILE A 187 4.35 -21.48 2.61
N ALA A 188 3.81 -21.52 1.38
CA ALA A 188 2.70 -22.40 1.03
C ALA A 188 3.04 -23.89 1.27
N ALA A 189 4.20 -24.34 0.79
CA ALA A 189 4.67 -25.71 0.99
C ALA A 189 4.82 -26.07 2.48
N SER A 190 5.33 -25.15 3.29
CA SER A 190 5.49 -25.35 4.74
C SER A 190 4.15 -25.49 5.47
N LEU A 191 3.07 -24.96 4.89
CA LEU A 191 1.71 -25.07 5.40
C LEU A 191 0.93 -26.24 4.81
N GLY A 192 1.56 -27.06 3.95
CA GLY A 192 0.90 -28.15 3.23
C GLY A 192 -0.09 -27.66 2.16
N ILE A 193 0.03 -26.40 1.73
CA ILE A 193 -0.83 -25.79 0.72
C ILE A 193 -0.19 -26.02 -0.65
N ILE A 194 -0.96 -26.62 -1.57
CA ILE A 194 -0.58 -26.74 -2.97
C ILE A 194 -0.89 -25.42 -3.67
N VAL A 195 0.14 -24.77 -4.20
CA VAL A 195 -0.02 -23.58 -5.04
C VAL A 195 -0.48 -24.03 -6.42
N ASP A 196 -1.65 -23.53 -6.84
CA ASP A 196 -2.15 -23.70 -8.20
C ASP A 196 -2.35 -22.33 -8.85
N GLU A 197 -1.48 -22.03 -9.80
CA GLU A 197 -1.47 -20.77 -10.55
C GLU A 197 -2.72 -20.56 -11.41
N ASN A 198 -3.59 -21.57 -11.55
CA ASN A 198 -4.88 -21.45 -12.22
C ASN A 198 -6.02 -21.04 -11.27
N ILE A 199 -5.77 -21.04 -9.95
CA ILE A 199 -6.76 -20.77 -8.90
C ILE A 199 -6.54 -19.38 -8.29
N CYS A 200 -6.19 -18.39 -9.13
CA CYS A 200 -6.22 -17.01 -8.69
C CYS A 200 -7.62 -16.42 -8.99
N PRO A 201 -8.48 -16.21 -7.97
CA PRO A 201 -9.83 -15.68 -8.19
C PRO A 201 -9.76 -14.32 -8.89
N ILE A 202 -10.65 -14.15 -9.88
CA ILE A 202 -10.74 -12.95 -10.72
C ILE A 202 -11.00 -11.74 -9.81
N GLU A 203 -10.01 -10.86 -9.70
CA GLU A 203 -10.18 -9.60 -9.00
C GLU A 203 -11.14 -8.66 -9.75
N PRO A 204 -11.89 -7.81 -9.05
CA PRO A 204 -12.54 -6.66 -9.65
C PRO A 204 -11.50 -5.78 -10.36
N GLY A 205 -11.45 -5.85 -11.70
CA GLY A 205 -10.54 -5.06 -12.54
C GLY A 205 -9.55 -5.85 -13.39
N GLY A 206 -9.50 -7.19 -13.27
CA GLY A 206 -8.75 -8.05 -14.21
C GLY A 206 -7.24 -7.81 -14.23
N PHE A 207 -6.65 -7.49 -13.08
CA PHE A 207 -5.22 -7.15 -12.97
C PHE A 207 -4.31 -8.30 -13.42
N VAL A 208 -4.54 -9.51 -12.89
CA VAL A 208 -3.79 -10.72 -13.26
C VAL A 208 -3.96 -11.06 -14.74
N ASP A 209 -5.18 -11.02 -15.27
CA ASP A 209 -5.45 -11.23 -16.70
C ASP A 209 -4.68 -10.23 -17.56
N ARG A 210 -4.60 -8.97 -17.10
CA ARG A 210 -3.86 -7.92 -17.78
C ARG A 210 -2.35 -8.19 -17.76
N LEU A 211 -1.79 -8.63 -16.64
CA LEU A 211 -0.38 -9.04 -16.54
C LEU A 211 -0.08 -10.22 -17.46
N GLN A 212 -0.94 -11.25 -17.47
CA GLN A 212 -0.80 -12.39 -18.37
C GLN A 212 -0.87 -11.98 -19.85
N GLU A 213 -1.75 -11.04 -20.21
CA GLU A 213 -1.82 -10.50 -21.56
C GLU A 213 -0.54 -9.73 -21.93
N ILE A 214 -0.02 -8.88 -21.03
CA ILE A 214 1.26 -8.18 -21.23
C ILE A 214 2.39 -9.18 -21.43
N ASP A 215 2.45 -10.22 -20.60
CA ASP A 215 3.47 -11.26 -20.67
C ASP A 215 3.45 -12.02 -22.01
N ARG A 216 2.24 -12.36 -22.48
CA ARG A 216 2.00 -12.98 -23.79
C ARG A 216 2.38 -12.06 -24.95
N GLN A 217 2.13 -10.76 -24.85
CA GLN A 217 2.54 -9.80 -25.87
C GLN A 217 4.07 -9.70 -25.95
N LEU A 218 4.73 -9.59 -24.81
CA LEU A 218 6.20 -9.53 -24.73
C LEU A 218 6.89 -10.82 -25.16
N ALA A 219 6.24 -11.97 -25.02
CA ALA A 219 6.74 -13.25 -25.52
C ALA A 219 6.86 -13.27 -27.06
N ARG A 220 6.10 -12.41 -27.78
CA ARG A 220 6.16 -12.27 -29.24
C ARG A 220 7.24 -11.27 -29.70
N GLY A 221 7.90 -10.60 -28.77
CA GLY A 221 8.95 -9.60 -29.04
C GLY A 221 8.74 -8.30 -28.29
N CYS A 222 9.65 -7.35 -28.51
CA CYS A 222 9.59 -6.05 -27.86
C CYS A 222 8.38 -5.23 -28.31
N LEU A 223 7.69 -4.60 -27.35
CA LEU A 223 6.56 -3.73 -27.61
C LEU A 223 6.99 -2.49 -28.38
N LYS A 224 6.08 -1.97 -29.22
CA LYS A 224 6.28 -0.66 -29.87
C LYS A 224 6.27 0.44 -28.81
N LYS A 225 6.94 1.56 -29.09
CA LYS A 225 7.14 2.66 -28.13
C LYS A 225 5.86 3.15 -27.43
N ASP A 226 4.75 3.26 -28.16
CA ASP A 226 3.46 3.72 -27.61
C ASP A 226 2.79 2.67 -26.73
N GLU A 227 2.88 1.39 -27.11
CA GLU A 227 2.37 0.26 -26.32
C GLU A 227 3.21 0.09 -25.05
N PHE A 228 4.53 0.14 -25.18
CA PHE A 228 5.46 0.11 -24.05
C PHE A 228 5.17 1.24 -23.06
N SER A 229 4.93 2.47 -23.54
CA SER A 229 4.57 3.61 -22.69
C SER A 229 3.28 3.34 -21.91
N LYS A 230 2.24 2.81 -22.58
CA LYS A 230 0.96 2.48 -21.93
C LYS A 230 1.10 1.39 -20.88
N VAL A 231 1.85 0.33 -21.19
CA VAL A 231 2.11 -0.76 -20.25
C VAL A 231 2.91 -0.25 -19.05
N LEU A 232 3.98 0.51 -19.28
CA LEU A 232 4.80 1.04 -18.20
C LEU A 232 4.02 2.03 -17.32
N CYS A 233 3.15 2.85 -17.90
CA CYS A 233 2.22 3.71 -17.15
C CYS A 233 1.22 2.88 -16.32
N PHE A 234 0.70 1.79 -16.87
CA PHE A 234 -0.17 0.86 -16.15
C PHE A 234 0.55 0.24 -14.94
N LEU A 235 1.77 -0.27 -15.11
CA LEU A 235 2.54 -0.86 -14.01
C LEU A 235 2.88 0.20 -12.95
N ALA A 236 3.38 1.37 -13.38
CA ALA A 236 3.73 2.48 -12.48
C ALA A 236 2.53 3.07 -11.71
N SER A 237 1.31 2.97 -12.25
CA SER A 237 0.09 3.49 -11.61
C SER A 237 -0.64 2.47 -10.74
N LYS A 238 -0.25 1.19 -10.79
CA LYS A 238 -0.95 0.08 -10.11
C LYS A 238 -0.12 -0.65 -9.06
N GLU A 239 1.20 -0.47 -9.03
CA GLU A 239 2.02 -0.82 -7.85
C GLU A 239 1.63 0.02 -6.60
N GLU A 240 0.91 1.14 -6.76
CA GLU A 240 0.45 1.98 -5.64
C GLU A 240 -0.99 1.67 -5.15
N ILE A 241 -1.82 0.89 -5.88
CA ILE A 241 -3.28 0.88 -5.59
C ILE A 241 -3.98 -0.49 -5.54
N VAL A 242 -3.54 -1.59 -6.18
CA VAL A 242 -4.37 -2.84 -6.16
C VAL A 242 -3.61 -4.17 -6.15
N GLY A 243 -2.39 -4.27 -6.69
CA GLY A 243 -1.86 -5.60 -7.07
C GLY A 243 -1.38 -6.52 -5.94
N GLU A 244 -0.69 -6.01 -4.91
CA GLU A 244 0.00 -6.87 -3.92
C GLU A 244 -0.31 -6.49 -2.48
N GLU A 245 -0.52 -5.20 -2.16
CA GLU A 245 -0.90 -4.79 -0.81
C GLU A 245 -2.24 -5.39 -0.35
N ASP A 246 -3.19 -5.61 -1.27
CA ASP A 246 -4.50 -6.18 -0.94
C ASP A 246 -4.41 -7.69 -0.70
N TYR A 247 -3.68 -8.44 -1.55
CA TYR A 247 -3.42 -9.86 -1.31
C TYR A 247 -2.53 -10.10 -0.11
N MET A 248 -1.47 -9.31 0.07
CA MET A 248 -0.60 -9.40 1.25
C MET A 248 -1.36 -9.08 2.54
N ARG A 249 -2.34 -8.17 2.49
CA ARG A 249 -3.25 -7.91 3.63
C ARG A 249 -4.12 -9.12 3.98
N VAL A 250 -4.66 -9.82 2.96
CA VAL A 250 -5.40 -11.07 3.18
C VAL A 250 -4.46 -12.16 3.69
N LEU A 251 -3.30 -12.34 3.08
CA LEU A 251 -2.27 -13.32 3.44
C LEU A 251 -1.85 -13.18 4.90
N VAL A 252 -1.43 -11.98 5.33
CA VAL A 252 -1.01 -11.73 6.72
C VAL A 252 -2.14 -12.05 7.70
N ARG A 253 -3.38 -11.65 7.39
CA ARG A 253 -4.54 -11.92 8.24
C ARG A 253 -4.86 -13.42 8.34
N GLU A 254 -4.85 -14.14 7.22
CA GLU A 254 -5.20 -15.56 7.20
C GLU A 254 -4.08 -16.43 7.75
N LEU A 255 -2.81 -16.12 7.46
CA LEU A 255 -1.64 -16.81 8.05
C LEU A 255 -1.68 -16.77 9.57
N ARG A 256 -2.03 -15.62 10.16
CA ARG A 256 -2.13 -15.47 11.62
C ARG A 256 -3.14 -16.43 12.27
N LYS A 257 -4.14 -16.89 11.52
CA LYS A 257 -5.15 -17.82 12.04
C LYS A 257 -4.66 -19.27 12.05
N VAL A 258 -3.72 -19.61 11.17
CA VAL A 258 -3.26 -21.00 10.96
C VAL A 258 -1.88 -21.28 11.54
N VAL A 259 -1.05 -20.27 11.76
CA VAL A 259 0.28 -20.44 12.39
C VAL A 259 0.30 -19.91 13.82
N GLY A 260 1.04 -20.58 14.70
CA GLY A 260 1.26 -20.11 16.07
C GLY A 260 2.07 -18.81 16.12
N ASP A 261 1.86 -17.99 17.16
CA ASP A 261 2.37 -16.61 17.26
C ASP A 261 3.87 -16.46 16.96
N LYS A 262 4.73 -17.34 17.50
CA LYS A 262 6.19 -17.26 17.29
C LYS A 262 6.61 -17.50 15.83
N THR A 263 5.96 -18.46 15.16
CA THR A 263 6.20 -18.74 13.74
C THR A 263 5.64 -17.61 12.88
N PHE A 264 4.50 -17.05 13.29
CA PHE A 264 3.91 -15.90 12.61
C PHE A 264 4.82 -14.68 12.67
N ASP A 265 5.45 -14.36 13.81
CA ASP A 265 6.33 -13.19 13.91
C ASP A 265 7.50 -13.26 12.91
N MET A 266 8.06 -14.45 12.69
CA MET A 266 9.10 -14.67 11.68
C MET A 266 8.57 -14.49 10.25
N LEU A 267 7.40 -15.05 9.95
CA LEU A 267 6.74 -14.90 8.65
C LEU A 267 6.31 -13.45 8.39
N GLU A 268 5.82 -12.75 9.42
CA GLU A 268 5.40 -11.34 9.37
C GLU A 268 6.59 -10.46 8.98
N ALA A 269 7.78 -10.70 9.53
CA ALA A 269 8.99 -9.96 9.16
C ALA A 269 9.39 -10.17 7.69
N VAL A 270 9.28 -11.40 7.18
CA VAL A 270 9.58 -11.75 5.79
C VAL A 270 8.57 -11.11 4.83
N LEU A 271 7.27 -11.25 5.09
CA LEU A 271 6.20 -10.67 4.29
C LEU A 271 6.28 -9.13 4.30
N ALA A 272 6.62 -8.54 5.44
CA ALA A 272 6.87 -7.10 5.54
C ALA A 272 8.10 -6.65 4.74
N SER A 273 9.09 -7.54 4.49
CA SER A 273 10.20 -7.23 3.59
C SER A 273 9.73 -7.17 2.14
N ILE A 274 9.03 -8.21 1.68
CA ILE A 274 8.46 -8.26 0.33
C ILE A 274 7.63 -6.99 0.06
N VAL A 275 6.73 -6.62 0.98
CA VAL A 275 5.91 -5.39 0.84
C VAL A 275 6.76 -4.11 0.77
N ARG A 276 7.94 -4.05 1.41
CA ARG A 276 8.83 -2.89 1.27
C ARG A 276 9.51 -2.88 -0.10
N ASP A 277 9.93 -4.03 -0.57
CA ASP A 277 10.65 -4.19 -1.83
C ASP A 277 9.71 -3.82 -2.99
N GLU A 278 8.46 -4.27 -2.97
CA GLU A 278 7.45 -3.93 -3.98
C GLU A 278 7.10 -2.43 -4.02
N LYS A 279 7.10 -1.75 -2.88
CA LYS A 279 6.99 -0.27 -2.86
C LYS A 279 8.19 0.42 -3.49
N ASN A 280 9.38 -0.14 -3.32
CA ASN A 280 10.57 0.40 -3.96
C ASN A 280 10.50 0.15 -5.47
N HIS A 281 10.02 -1.02 -5.92
CA HIS A 281 9.75 -1.31 -7.32
C HIS A 281 8.82 -0.26 -7.94
N ALA A 282 7.70 0.06 -7.28
CA ALA A 282 6.78 1.14 -7.65
C ALA A 282 7.48 2.45 -7.99
N VAL A 283 8.34 2.90 -7.08
CA VAL A 283 9.09 4.14 -7.23
C VAL A 283 10.09 4.05 -8.38
N MET A 284 10.77 2.91 -8.52
CA MET A 284 11.74 2.68 -9.58
C MET A 284 11.09 2.67 -10.97
N VAL A 285 10.00 1.93 -11.15
CA VAL A 285 9.23 1.84 -12.40
C VAL A 285 8.71 3.20 -12.81
N ARG A 286 8.16 3.96 -11.86
CA ARG A 286 7.74 5.35 -12.09
C ARG A 286 8.90 6.24 -12.55
N ARG A 287 10.07 6.17 -11.91
CA ARG A 287 11.24 6.95 -12.32
C ARG A 287 11.75 6.55 -13.71
N VAL A 288 11.67 5.27 -14.06
CA VAL A 288 11.99 4.80 -15.41
C VAL A 288 10.99 5.37 -16.41
N TYR A 289 9.68 5.35 -16.11
CA TYR A 289 8.66 5.97 -16.96
C TYR A 289 8.92 7.46 -17.17
N GLU A 290 9.13 8.20 -16.09
CA GLU A 290 9.42 9.64 -16.13
C GLU A 290 10.67 9.91 -16.97
N ARG A 291 11.74 9.11 -16.83
CA ARG A 291 12.98 9.27 -17.61
C ARG A 291 12.80 8.98 -19.10
N LEU A 292 12.03 7.96 -19.46
CA LEU A 292 11.85 7.53 -20.85
C LEU A 292 10.84 8.42 -21.61
N TYR A 293 9.94 9.07 -20.90
CA TYR A 293 8.79 9.79 -21.48
C TYR A 293 8.62 11.22 -20.96
N SER A 294 9.65 11.79 -20.31
CA SER A 294 9.72 13.18 -19.82
C SER A 294 9.50 14.18 -20.94
N GLY A 295 8.23 14.57 -21.05
CA GLY A 295 7.60 15.43 -22.05
C GLY A 295 6.08 15.36 -21.89
N LYS A 296 5.57 14.27 -21.29
CA LYS A 296 4.22 14.19 -20.73
C LYS A 296 4.32 14.06 -19.22
N SER A 297 3.84 15.06 -18.49
CA SER A 297 3.47 14.85 -17.09
C SER A 297 2.48 13.68 -17.04
N VAL A 298 2.67 12.75 -16.10
CA VAL A 298 1.57 11.87 -15.71
C VAL A 298 0.55 12.78 -15.03
N GLY A 299 -0.35 13.35 -15.82
CA GLY A 299 -1.49 14.07 -15.30
C GLY A 299 -2.35 13.09 -14.53
N LEU A 300 -2.35 13.20 -13.20
CA LEU A 300 -3.45 12.73 -12.37
C LEU A 300 -4.65 13.67 -12.60
N TYR A 301 -5.12 13.76 -13.83
CA TYR A 301 -6.29 14.55 -14.21
C TYR A 301 -6.97 13.85 -15.39
N GLY A 302 -7.91 12.97 -15.05
CA GLY A 302 -9.10 12.75 -15.86
C GLY A 302 -10.19 13.67 -15.30
N THR A 303 -10.71 14.52 -16.16
CA THR A 303 -11.92 15.33 -16.02
C THR A 303 -13.12 14.55 -15.48
#